data_AF-A0A6G2Q081-F1
#
_entry.id   AF-A0A6G2Q081-F1
#
_cell.length_a   1.000
_cell.length_b   1.000
_cell.length_c   1.000
_cell.angle_alpha   90.00
_cell.angle_beta   90.00
_cell.angle_gamma   90.00
#
_symmetry.space_group_name_H-M   'P 1'
#
loop_
_entity.id
_entity.type
_entity.pdbx_description
1 polymer ?
#
loop_
_entity_poly.entity_id
_entity_poly.type
_entity_poly.pdbx_seq_one_letter_code
_entity_poly.pdbx_strand_id
1 'polypeptide(L)'
;LSLVILAPRDEVAVHAPDSRAAQSLLASGTPHLYAGVVEGTGVVGPLVLPGETACAGCLHESRTDRDPAWPRLLAQWRSGAGSRPVGACDLALSTTVAGLAAAHALAHLDGASPSAAGARWEVSLPGLNWHSRPVVPHPGCRCGAAERPGEKPEGEHSSTPGPSRATMAVQRPSTERAREAGAARPTGTWRAHV
;
A
#
# COMPACT_ATOMS: atom_id res chain seq x y z
N LEU A 1 -11.70 -19.24 -3.34
CA LEU A 1 -10.75 -18.18 -3.74
C LEU A 1 -9.35 -18.67 -3.39
N SER A 2 -8.38 -18.50 -4.29
CA SER A 2 -6.97 -18.87 -4.05
C SER A 2 -6.10 -17.63 -4.18
N LEU A 3 -5.08 -17.49 -3.34
CA LEU A 3 -4.13 -16.38 -3.35
C LEU A 3 -2.72 -16.91 -3.12
N VAL A 4 -1.76 -16.40 -3.87
CA VAL A 4 -0.32 -16.68 -3.65
C VAL A 4 0.36 -15.45 -3.05
N ILE A 5 1.16 -15.63 -2.01
CA ILE A 5 2.00 -14.55 -1.46
C ILE A 5 3.43 -14.73 -1.97
N LEU A 6 3.92 -13.74 -2.71
CA LEU A 6 5.29 -13.65 -3.18
C LEU A 6 6.11 -12.84 -2.18
N ALA A 7 6.93 -13.53 -1.39
CA ALA A 7 7.78 -12.93 -0.35
C ALA A 7 9.26 -13.12 -0.67
N PRO A 8 9.80 -12.44 -1.71
CA PRO A 8 11.20 -12.57 -2.06
C PRO A 8 12.11 -12.13 -0.91
N ARG A 9 13.23 -12.84 -0.76
CA ARG A 9 14.29 -12.51 0.20
C ARG A 9 15.44 -11.75 -0.44
N ASP A 10 15.41 -11.54 -1.76
CA ASP A 10 16.39 -10.72 -2.45
C ASP A 10 16.00 -9.24 -2.34
N GLU A 11 16.97 -8.42 -1.96
CA GLU A 11 16.80 -6.98 -1.69
C GLU A 11 16.23 -6.23 -2.90
N VAL A 12 16.57 -6.69 -4.11
CA VAL A 12 16.13 -6.06 -5.36
C VAL A 12 14.64 -6.32 -5.60
N ALA A 13 14.15 -7.55 -5.47
CA ALA A 13 12.75 -7.88 -5.74
C ALA A 13 11.79 -7.30 -4.70
N VAL A 14 12.24 -7.01 -3.48
CA VAL A 14 11.42 -6.25 -2.52
C VAL A 14 11.08 -4.89 -3.10
N HIS A 15 12.04 -4.19 -3.71
CA HIS A 15 11.83 -2.87 -4.32
C HIS A 15 11.28 -2.90 -5.75
N ALA A 16 11.68 -3.89 -6.52
CA ALA A 16 11.45 -4.04 -7.95
C ALA A 16 11.10 -5.50 -8.27
N PRO A 17 9.88 -5.94 -7.91
CA PRO A 17 9.45 -7.32 -8.06
C PRO A 17 9.65 -7.78 -9.49
N ASP A 18 10.22 -8.98 -9.65
CA ASP A 18 10.46 -9.53 -10.98
C ASP A 18 9.14 -9.98 -11.60
N SER A 19 8.70 -9.26 -12.63
CA SER A 19 7.53 -9.62 -13.43
C SER A 19 7.61 -11.04 -14.01
N ARG A 20 8.81 -11.58 -14.27
CA ARG A 20 8.99 -12.94 -14.79
C ARG A 20 8.60 -14.00 -13.78
N ALA A 21 8.91 -13.77 -12.50
CA ALA A 21 8.61 -14.72 -11.43
C ALA A 21 7.09 -14.96 -11.26
N ALA A 22 6.26 -13.99 -11.65
CA ALA A 22 4.80 -14.09 -11.58
C ALA A 22 4.12 -14.36 -12.94
N GLN A 23 4.86 -14.65 -14.01
CA GLN A 23 4.26 -14.90 -15.33
C GLN A 23 3.30 -16.08 -15.34
N SER A 24 3.64 -17.18 -14.65
CA SER A 24 2.74 -18.33 -14.53
C SER A 24 1.44 -17.97 -13.82
N LEU A 25 1.52 -17.19 -12.74
CA LEU A 25 0.36 -16.71 -11.97
C LEU A 25 -0.52 -15.77 -12.78
N LEU A 26 0.09 -14.88 -13.57
CA LEU A 26 -0.64 -14.03 -14.51
C LEU A 26 -1.35 -14.86 -15.58
N ALA A 27 -0.65 -15.84 -16.18
CA ALA A 27 -1.20 -16.70 -17.22
C ALA A 27 -2.33 -17.61 -16.71
N SER A 28 -2.23 -18.11 -15.47
CA SER A 28 -3.26 -18.93 -14.84
C SER A 28 -4.40 -18.12 -14.21
N GLY A 29 -4.35 -16.79 -14.26
CA GLY A 29 -5.34 -15.92 -13.61
C GLY A 29 -5.33 -16.00 -12.09
N THR A 30 -4.22 -16.44 -11.47
CA THR A 30 -4.11 -16.62 -10.03
C THR A 30 -3.79 -15.29 -9.33
N PRO A 31 -4.68 -14.84 -8.42
CA PRO A 31 -4.40 -13.67 -7.57
C PRO A 31 -3.10 -13.85 -6.79
N HIS A 32 -2.31 -12.78 -6.69
CA HIS A 32 -1.07 -12.82 -5.93
C HIS A 32 -0.70 -11.50 -5.29
N LEU A 33 -0.14 -11.57 -4.08
CA LEU A 33 0.27 -10.41 -3.28
C LEU A 33 1.79 -10.42 -3.10
N TYR A 34 2.43 -9.29 -3.35
CA TYR A 34 3.85 -9.12 -3.00
C TYR A 34 3.99 -8.65 -1.56
N ALA A 35 4.97 -9.18 -0.82
CA ALA A 35 5.35 -8.69 0.49
C ALA A 35 6.86 -8.81 0.65
N GLY A 36 7.49 -7.91 1.40
CA GLY A 36 8.94 -8.00 1.55
C GLY A 36 9.50 -7.01 2.56
N VAL A 37 10.66 -7.35 3.11
CA VAL A 37 11.43 -6.48 4.00
C VAL A 37 12.88 -6.50 3.55
N VAL A 38 13.45 -5.32 3.46
CA VAL A 38 14.86 -5.08 3.15
C VAL A 38 15.37 -4.01 4.10
N GLU A 39 16.40 -4.35 4.86
CA GLU A 39 16.96 -3.50 5.91
C GLU A 39 15.85 -2.97 6.86
N GLY A 40 15.61 -1.66 6.86
CA GLY A 40 14.58 -0.98 7.63
C GLY A 40 13.30 -0.65 6.85
N THR A 41 13.12 -1.16 5.64
CA THR A 41 11.96 -0.87 4.78
C THR A 41 11.10 -2.10 4.55
N GLY A 42 9.80 -1.95 4.82
CA GLY A 42 8.77 -2.95 4.61
C GLY A 42 7.83 -2.58 3.47
N VAL A 43 7.36 -3.58 2.74
CA VAL A 43 6.48 -3.42 1.58
C VAL A 43 5.36 -4.48 1.62
N VAL A 44 4.12 -4.07 1.35
CA VAL A 44 2.99 -4.95 1.04
C VAL A 44 2.26 -4.43 -0.19
N GLY A 45 2.16 -5.26 -1.22
CA GLY A 45 1.48 -4.95 -2.47
C GLY A 45 2.43 -4.72 -3.65
N PRO A 46 1.87 -4.62 -4.86
CA PRO A 46 0.43 -4.65 -5.15
C PRO A 46 -0.19 -6.04 -4.94
N LEU A 47 -1.47 -6.07 -4.55
CA LEU A 47 -2.32 -7.25 -4.76
C LEU A 47 -2.74 -7.27 -6.22
N VAL A 48 -2.22 -8.24 -6.95
CA VAL A 48 -2.47 -8.43 -8.37
C VAL A 48 -3.66 -9.36 -8.55
N LEU A 49 -4.70 -8.82 -9.17
CA LEU A 49 -5.83 -9.51 -9.75
C LEU A 49 -5.58 -9.50 -11.27
N PRO A 50 -5.17 -10.62 -11.88
CA PRO A 50 -4.75 -10.63 -13.28
C PRO A 50 -5.79 -10.03 -14.22
N GLY A 51 -5.36 -9.07 -15.04
CA GLY A 51 -6.24 -8.32 -15.94
C GLY A 51 -7.09 -7.23 -15.30
N GLU A 52 -7.07 -7.06 -13.97
CA GLU A 52 -7.91 -6.08 -13.25
C GLU A 52 -7.07 -5.03 -12.53
N THR A 53 -6.06 -5.46 -11.76
CA THR A 53 -5.15 -4.55 -11.07
C THR A 53 -3.76 -4.56 -11.68
N ALA A 54 -3.01 -3.50 -11.41
CA ALA A 54 -1.66 -3.35 -11.91
C ALA A 54 -0.72 -4.44 -11.36
N CYS A 55 0.11 -5.01 -12.23
CA CYS A 55 1.07 -6.05 -11.87
C CYS A 55 2.49 -5.49 -11.67
N ALA A 56 3.45 -6.37 -11.32
CA ALA A 56 4.87 -6.02 -11.25
C ALA A 56 5.43 -5.46 -12.58
N GLY A 57 4.88 -5.90 -13.72
CA GLY A 57 5.19 -5.32 -15.03
C GLY A 57 4.76 -3.86 -15.13
N CYS A 58 3.56 -3.49 -14.67
CA CYS A 58 3.11 -2.09 -14.65
C CYS A 58 4.02 -1.21 -13.80
N LEU A 59 4.49 -1.72 -12.65
CA LEU A 59 5.48 -1.03 -11.80
C LEU A 59 6.80 -0.80 -12.54
N HIS A 60 7.27 -1.81 -13.29
CA HIS A 60 8.49 -1.71 -14.07
C HIS A 60 8.39 -0.67 -15.19
N GLU A 61 7.32 -0.71 -15.99
CA GLU A 61 7.09 0.26 -17.07
C GLU A 61 6.93 1.68 -16.52
N SER A 62 6.08 1.88 -15.51
CA SER A 62 5.87 3.20 -14.87
C SER A 62 7.15 3.79 -14.25
N ARG A 63 8.12 2.94 -13.91
CA ARG A 63 9.41 3.39 -13.40
C ARG A 63 10.41 3.64 -14.52
N THR A 64 10.33 2.89 -15.61
CA THR A 64 11.10 3.11 -16.84
C THR A 64 10.71 4.42 -17.52
N ASP A 65 9.42 4.76 -17.55
CA ASP A 65 8.93 6.05 -18.05
C ASP A 65 9.50 7.23 -17.26
N ARG A 66 9.64 7.08 -15.94
CA ARG A 66 10.20 8.12 -15.05
C ARG A 66 11.72 8.17 -15.10
N ASP A 67 12.37 7.04 -15.33
CA ASP A 67 13.81 6.90 -15.39
C ASP A 67 14.19 5.89 -16.48
N PRO A 68 14.55 6.36 -17.69
CA PRO A 68 14.94 5.48 -18.80
C PRO A 68 16.18 4.62 -18.51
N ALA A 69 17.01 4.97 -17.52
CA ALA A 69 18.15 4.16 -17.12
C ALA A 69 17.76 2.98 -16.20
N TRP A 70 16.53 2.99 -15.67
CA TRP A 70 16.04 2.01 -14.70
C TRP A 70 16.21 0.54 -15.11
N PRO A 71 15.88 0.11 -16.36
CA PRO A 71 16.08 -1.27 -16.76
C PRO A 71 17.54 -1.71 -16.70
N ARG A 72 18.48 -0.81 -17.03
CA ARG A 72 19.92 -1.07 -16.96
C ARG A 72 20.37 -1.23 -15.51
N LEU A 73 19.91 -0.36 -14.61
CA LEU A 73 20.22 -0.45 -13.17
C LEU A 73 19.72 -1.76 -12.57
N LEU A 74 18.49 -2.17 -12.91
CA LEU A 74 17.95 -3.45 -12.46
C LEU A 74 18.73 -4.64 -12.97
N ALA A 75 19.15 -4.63 -14.25
CA ALA A 75 19.99 -5.68 -14.79
C ALA A 75 21.31 -5.78 -14.01
N GLN A 76 21.97 -4.64 -13.76
CA GLN A 76 23.22 -4.58 -12.99
C GLN A 76 23.06 -5.10 -11.56
N TRP A 77 22.00 -4.69 -10.85
CA TRP A 77 21.73 -5.18 -9.49
C TRP A 77 21.44 -6.68 -9.46
N ARG A 78 20.68 -7.19 -10.43
CA ARG A 78 20.34 -8.62 -10.51
C ARG A 78 21.54 -9.49 -10.89
N SER A 79 22.48 -9.00 -11.71
CA SER A 79 23.69 -9.74 -12.06
C SER A 79 24.56 -10.12 -10.87
N GLY A 80 24.49 -9.37 -9.76
CA GLY A 80 25.21 -9.66 -8.52
C GLY A 80 24.37 -10.34 -7.42
N ALA A 81 23.07 -10.55 -7.64
CA ALA A 81 22.15 -10.96 -6.58
C ALA A 81 22.36 -12.42 -6.13
N GLY A 82 22.72 -13.33 -7.05
CA GLY A 82 22.89 -14.76 -6.75
C GLY A 82 24.07 -15.09 -5.82
N SER A 83 25.00 -14.16 -5.61
CA SER A 83 26.17 -14.33 -4.72
C SER A 83 26.12 -13.48 -3.46
N ARG A 84 25.06 -12.68 -3.25
CA ARG A 84 24.91 -11.85 -2.04
C ARG A 84 24.29 -12.67 -0.91
N PRO A 85 24.88 -12.64 0.30
CA PRO A 85 24.21 -13.17 1.48
C PRO A 85 22.85 -12.51 1.66
N VAL A 86 21.85 -13.28 2.10
CA VAL A 86 20.54 -12.72 2.47
C VAL A 86 20.76 -11.71 3.61
N GLY A 87 20.38 -10.46 3.37
CA GLY A 87 20.50 -9.40 4.37
C GLY A 87 19.71 -9.73 5.64
N ALA A 88 20.23 -9.29 6.78
CA ALA A 88 19.47 -9.34 8.02
C ALA A 88 18.25 -8.42 7.91
N CYS A 89 17.09 -8.91 8.32
CA CYS A 89 15.85 -8.13 8.36
C CYS A 89 15.47 -7.86 9.82
N ASP A 90 15.00 -6.65 10.11
CA ASP A 90 14.46 -6.36 11.44
C ASP A 90 13.23 -7.25 11.72
N LEU A 91 13.25 -7.93 12.87
CA LEU A 91 12.23 -8.92 13.23
C LEU A 91 10.87 -8.28 13.48
N ALA A 92 10.84 -7.12 14.15
CA ALA A 92 9.61 -6.42 14.48
C ALA A 92 8.94 -5.93 13.19
N LEU A 93 9.69 -5.26 12.31
CA LEU A 93 9.23 -4.82 11.01
C LEU A 93 8.74 -5.99 10.14
N SER A 94 9.49 -7.10 10.10
CA SER A 94 9.11 -8.30 9.35
C SER A 94 7.78 -8.87 9.85
N THR A 95 7.58 -8.89 11.16
CA THR A 95 6.32 -9.35 11.78
C THR A 95 5.17 -8.40 11.43
N THR A 96 5.39 -7.09 11.47
CA THR A 96 4.38 -6.09 11.09
C THR A 96 3.98 -6.22 9.62
N VAL A 97 4.95 -6.37 8.71
CA VAL A 97 4.70 -6.55 7.27
C VAL A 97 3.97 -7.85 7.00
N ALA A 98 4.35 -8.95 7.65
CA ALA A 98 3.66 -10.23 7.53
C ALA A 98 2.20 -10.13 8.02
N GLY A 99 1.97 -9.44 9.15
CA GLY A 99 0.62 -9.19 9.67
C GLY A 99 -0.25 -8.39 8.69
N LEU A 100 0.28 -7.31 8.10
CA LEU A 100 -0.45 -6.52 7.10
C LEU A 100 -0.72 -7.34 5.82
N ALA A 101 0.25 -8.13 5.36
CA ALA A 101 0.06 -9.01 4.21
C ALA A 101 -1.02 -10.06 4.47
N ALA A 102 -1.04 -10.66 5.66
CA ALA A 102 -2.07 -11.60 6.08
C ALA A 102 -3.46 -10.92 6.14
N ALA A 103 -3.55 -9.69 6.65
CA ALA A 103 -4.81 -8.95 6.69
C ALA A 103 -5.37 -8.69 5.28
N HIS A 104 -4.52 -8.28 4.33
CA HIS A 104 -4.95 -8.13 2.93
C HIS A 104 -5.33 -9.46 2.28
N ALA A 105 -4.60 -10.53 2.59
CA ALA A 105 -4.91 -11.87 2.10
C ALA A 105 -6.28 -12.36 2.59
N LEU A 106 -6.55 -12.24 3.88
CA LEU A 106 -7.83 -12.62 4.48
C LEU A 106 -8.96 -11.78 3.91
N ALA A 107 -8.80 -10.46 3.84
CA ALA A 107 -9.81 -9.58 3.24
C ALA A 107 -10.16 -10.00 1.79
N HIS A 108 -9.17 -10.39 0.99
CA HIS A 108 -9.42 -10.92 -0.36
C HIS A 108 -10.19 -12.25 -0.34
N LEU A 109 -9.78 -13.17 0.54
CA LEU A 109 -10.43 -14.48 0.67
C LEU A 109 -11.88 -14.38 1.18
N ASP A 110 -12.16 -13.34 1.97
CA ASP A 110 -13.51 -12.99 2.44
C ASP A 110 -14.35 -12.26 1.37
N GLY A 111 -13.79 -12.01 0.18
CA GLY A 111 -14.47 -11.34 -0.94
C GLY A 111 -14.52 -9.81 -0.82
N ALA A 112 -13.85 -9.22 0.17
CA ALA A 112 -13.66 -7.77 0.24
C ALA A 112 -12.55 -7.33 -0.74
N SER A 113 -12.56 -6.05 -1.13
CA SER A 113 -11.48 -5.46 -1.92
C SER A 113 -10.40 -4.89 -0.99
N PRO A 114 -9.23 -5.53 -0.86
CA PRO A 114 -8.19 -5.04 0.04
C PRO A 114 -7.60 -3.74 -0.48
N SER A 115 -7.14 -2.86 0.42
CA SER A 115 -6.51 -1.60 0.02
C SER A 115 -5.18 -1.78 -0.73
N ALA A 116 -4.59 -2.98 -0.74
CA ALA A 116 -3.48 -3.34 -1.61
C ALA A 116 -3.89 -3.66 -3.06
N ALA A 117 -5.19 -3.80 -3.37
CA ALA A 117 -5.66 -3.90 -4.75
C ALA A 117 -5.45 -2.55 -5.45
N GLY A 118 -4.47 -2.48 -6.36
CA GLY A 118 -4.11 -1.23 -7.04
C GLY A 118 -3.22 -0.28 -6.23
N ALA A 119 -2.67 -0.71 -5.10
CA ALA A 119 -1.71 0.10 -4.33
C ALA A 119 -0.62 -0.74 -3.66
N ARG A 120 0.49 -0.09 -3.37
CA ARG A 120 1.62 -0.64 -2.65
C ARG A 120 1.82 0.15 -1.36
N TRP A 121 1.75 -0.56 -0.24
CA TRP A 121 2.01 -0.03 1.08
C TRP A 121 3.50 -0.14 1.39
N GLU A 122 4.10 0.97 1.80
CA GLU A 122 5.51 1.07 2.15
C GLU A 122 5.63 1.64 3.57
N VAL A 123 6.54 1.09 4.35
CA VAL A 123 6.85 1.54 5.71
C VAL A 123 8.36 1.56 5.90
N SER A 124 8.87 2.46 6.74
CA SER A 124 10.30 2.49 7.05
C SER A 124 10.57 2.80 8.52
N LEU A 125 11.57 2.13 9.07
CA LEU A 125 12.12 2.41 10.39
C LEU A 125 12.90 3.73 10.40
N PRO A 126 13.06 4.36 11.58
CA PRO A 126 12.46 3.98 12.87
C PRO A 126 11.00 4.45 13.04
N GLY A 127 10.51 5.32 12.16
CA GLY A 127 9.24 6.01 12.36
C GLY A 127 7.98 5.16 12.15
N LEU A 128 8.08 4.05 11.39
CA LEU A 128 6.95 3.18 11.03
C LEU A 128 5.76 3.91 10.38
N ASN A 129 6.06 4.99 9.64
CA ASN A 129 5.06 5.72 8.88
C ASN A 129 4.66 4.91 7.65
N TRP A 130 3.38 4.54 7.55
CA TRP A 130 2.84 3.84 6.40
C TRP A 130 2.43 4.80 5.30
N HIS A 131 2.86 4.50 4.08
CA HIS A 131 2.50 5.23 2.87
C HIS A 131 1.86 4.27 1.87
N SER A 132 0.65 4.60 1.44
CA SER A 132 0.04 3.93 0.28
C SER A 132 0.48 4.64 -1.00
N ARG A 133 1.07 3.88 -1.93
CA ARG A 133 1.49 4.32 -3.25
C ARG A 133 0.59 3.66 -4.30
N PRO A 134 -0.29 4.41 -4.97
CA PRO A 134 -1.10 3.86 -6.04
C PRO A 134 -0.22 3.24 -7.13
N VAL A 135 -0.67 2.09 -7.65
CA VAL A 135 -0.04 1.41 -8.78
C VAL A 135 -1.04 1.39 -9.93
N VAL A 136 -0.79 2.22 -10.93
CA VAL A 136 -1.69 2.38 -12.07
C VAL A 136 -1.37 1.33 -13.14
N PRO A 137 -2.37 0.69 -13.76
CA PRO A 137 -2.16 -0.15 -14.93
C PRO A 137 -1.47 0.64 -16.05
N HIS A 138 -0.33 0.13 -16.51
CA HIS A 138 0.48 0.81 -17.52
C HIS A 138 0.07 0.37 -18.94
N PRO A 139 -0.12 1.30 -19.90
CA PRO A 139 -0.57 0.96 -21.27
C PRO A 139 0.44 0.10 -22.05
N GLY A 140 1.74 0.24 -21.77
CA GLY A 140 2.79 -0.61 -22.34
C GLY A 140 2.87 -2.02 -21.73
N CYS A 141 2.15 -2.30 -20.63
CA CYS A 141 2.19 -3.59 -19.97
C CYS A 141 1.16 -4.56 -20.54
N ARG A 142 1.60 -5.79 -20.87
CA ARG A 142 0.77 -6.83 -21.48
C ARG A 142 -0.09 -7.62 -20.49
N CYS A 143 -0.34 -7.09 -19.29
CA CYS A 143 -1.11 -7.79 -18.26
C CYS A 143 -2.63 -7.66 -18.43
N GLY A 144 -3.10 -6.87 -19.39
CA GLY A 144 -4.52 -6.63 -19.68
C GLY A 144 -5.23 -5.65 -18.74
N ALA A 145 -4.61 -5.24 -17.62
CA ALA A 145 -5.24 -4.37 -16.63
C ALA A 145 -5.51 -2.94 -17.15
N ALA A 146 -4.77 -2.47 -18.15
CA ALA A 146 -5.01 -1.15 -18.76
C ALA A 146 -6.14 -1.17 -19.80
N GLU A 147 -6.53 -2.35 -20.29
CA GLU A 147 -7.58 -2.51 -21.31
C GLU A 147 -8.98 -2.56 -20.70
N ARG A 148 -9.08 -2.83 -19.39
CA ARG A 148 -10.34 -2.70 -18.66
C ARG A 148 -10.63 -1.21 -18.46
N PRO A 149 -11.73 -0.67 -19.02
CA PRO A 149 -12.19 0.66 -18.65
C PRO A 149 -12.49 0.62 -17.15
N GLY A 150 -11.74 1.39 -16.36
CA GLY A 150 -12.11 1.60 -14.97
C GLY A 150 -13.54 2.12 -14.92
N GLU A 151 -14.39 1.48 -14.12
CA GLU A 151 -15.65 2.07 -13.70
C GLU A 151 -15.33 3.51 -13.25
N LYS A 152 -15.80 4.48 -14.03
CA LYS A 152 -15.69 5.89 -13.65
C LYS A 152 -16.34 6.00 -12.28
N PRO A 153 -15.75 6.71 -11.31
CA PRO A 153 -16.49 7.07 -10.12
C PRO A 153 -17.75 7.79 -10.59
N GLU A 154 -18.91 7.24 -10.23
CA GLU A 154 -20.21 7.84 -10.47
C GLU A 154 -20.18 9.31 -10.08
N GLY A 155 -20.81 10.11 -10.92
CA GLY A 155 -20.60 11.54 -11.02
C GLY A 155 -20.69 12.28 -9.70
N GLU A 156 -19.96 13.38 -9.65
CA GLU A 156 -20.24 14.52 -8.79
C GLU A 156 -21.75 14.77 -8.80
N HIS A 157 -22.42 14.39 -7.72
CA HIS A 157 -23.72 14.95 -7.38
C HIS A 157 -23.47 16.44 -7.11
N SER A 158 -23.57 17.24 -8.17
CA SER A 158 -23.75 18.68 -8.11
C SER A 158 -25.01 18.95 -7.29
N SER A 159 -24.83 19.01 -5.97
CA SER A 159 -25.81 19.54 -5.05
C SER A 159 -25.84 21.04 -5.30
N THR A 160 -26.70 21.46 -6.22
CA THR A 160 -27.10 22.86 -6.31
C THR A 160 -27.68 23.26 -4.95
N PRO A 161 -27.17 24.29 -4.26
CA PRO A 161 -27.78 24.74 -3.03
C PRO A 161 -29.09 25.46 -3.37
N GLY A 162 -30.22 24.82 -3.08
CA GLY A 162 -31.53 25.48 -3.09
C GLY A 162 -31.59 26.58 -2.01
N PRO A 163 -32.37 27.65 -2.21
CA PRO A 163 -32.34 28.84 -1.37
C PRO A 163 -32.78 28.55 0.07
N SER A 164 -32.00 29.06 1.02
CA SER A 164 -32.26 29.05 2.45
C SER A 164 -33.54 29.83 2.78
N ARG A 165 -34.58 29.14 3.27
CA ARG A 165 -35.72 29.78 3.92
C ARG A 165 -35.39 30.01 5.40
N ALA A 166 -35.34 31.27 5.79
CA ALA A 166 -35.33 31.71 7.17
C ALA A 166 -36.73 31.52 7.79
N THR A 167 -36.81 30.83 8.92
CA THR A 167 -37.97 30.88 9.81
C THR A 167 -37.49 31.26 11.21
N MET A 168 -38.13 32.28 11.76
CA MET A 168 -37.81 33.00 12.98
C MET A 168 -37.99 32.18 14.26
N ALA A 169 -37.03 32.38 15.17
CA ALA A 169 -37.09 32.50 16.63
C ALA A 169 -38.24 31.87 17.45
N VAL A 170 -37.84 31.13 18.50
CA VAL A 170 -38.41 31.25 19.85
C VAL A 170 -37.27 31.27 20.87
N GLN A 171 -37.37 32.18 21.85
CA GLN A 171 -36.43 32.39 22.96
C GLN A 171 -36.84 31.65 24.24
N ARG A 172 -35.84 31.55 25.15
CA ARG A 172 -35.83 31.35 26.62
C ARG A 172 -35.66 29.92 27.15
N PRO A 173 -35.14 29.75 28.39
CA PRO A 173 -34.09 30.51 29.08
C PRO A 173 -33.01 29.61 29.72
N SER A 174 -31.97 30.26 30.22
CA SER A 174 -30.79 29.78 30.93
C SER A 174 -31.06 28.94 32.19
N THR A 175 -30.25 27.91 32.40
CA THR A 175 -29.79 27.50 33.75
C THR A 175 -28.29 27.27 33.76
N GLU A 176 -27.69 27.99 34.68
CA GLU A 176 -26.32 27.97 35.16
C GLU A 176 -25.87 26.56 35.61
N ARG A 177 -24.62 26.19 35.30
CA ARG A 177 -23.72 25.53 36.26
C ARG A 177 -22.29 25.53 35.74
N ALA A 178 -21.46 26.27 36.47
CA ALA A 178 -20.01 26.27 36.38
C ALA A 178 -19.40 24.88 36.64
N ARG A 179 -18.24 24.63 36.03
CA ARG A 179 -17.07 24.04 36.70
C ARG A 179 -15.84 24.21 35.82
N GLU A 180 -14.96 25.11 36.26
CA GLU A 180 -13.53 25.05 35.98
C GLU A 180 -12.93 23.77 36.55
N ALA A 181 -11.99 23.18 35.82
CA ALA A 181 -10.85 22.48 36.39
C ALA A 181 -9.76 22.36 35.32
N GLY A 182 -8.90 23.37 35.26
CA GLY A 182 -7.58 23.20 34.67
C GLY A 182 -6.76 22.26 35.56
N ALA A 183 -6.10 21.29 34.95
CA ALA A 183 -5.01 20.55 35.58
C ALA A 183 -3.94 20.27 34.52
N ALA A 184 -2.79 20.93 34.71
CA ALA A 184 -1.56 20.64 34.00
C ALA A 184 -1.11 19.20 34.28
N ARG A 185 -0.68 18.48 33.24
CA ARG A 185 0.02 17.20 33.40
C ARG A 185 1.53 17.45 33.54
N PRO A 186 2.19 16.85 34.54
CA PRO A 186 3.62 17.04 34.77
C PRO A 186 4.49 16.27 33.77
N THR A 187 5.64 16.86 33.46
CA THR A 187 6.79 16.28 32.76
C THR A 187 7.37 15.11 33.55
N GLY A 188 7.20 13.89 33.06
CA GLY A 188 7.88 12.71 33.58
C GLY A 188 9.31 12.61 33.03
N THR A 189 10.29 12.61 33.93
CA THR A 189 11.69 12.34 33.65
C THR A 189 11.90 10.83 33.50
N TRP A 190 12.27 10.38 32.30
CA TRP A 190 12.73 9.01 32.08
C TRP A 190 14.19 8.88 32.55
N ARG A 191 14.43 8.07 33.58
CA ARG A 191 15.77 7.57 33.90
C ARG A 191 15.94 6.19 33.29
N ALA A 192 16.97 6.04 32.45
CA ALA A 192 17.46 4.76 31.99
C ALA A 192 18.16 4.03 33.14
N HIS A 193 17.87 2.75 33.32
CA HIS A 193 18.72 1.83 34.06
C HIS A 193 19.41 0.89 33.07
N VAL A 194 20.69 0.69 33.37
CA VAL A 194 21.73 -0.10 32.69
C VAL A 194 21.33 -1.55 32.56
#